data_AF-E3ZMK7-F1
#
_entry.id   AF-E3ZMK7-F1
#
_cell.length_a   1.000
_cell.length_b   1.000
_cell.length_c   1.000
_cell.angle_alpha   90.00
_cell.angle_beta   90.00
_cell.angle_gamma   90.00
#
_symmetry.space_group_name_H-M   'P 1'
#
loop_
_entity.id
_entity.type
_entity.pdbx_description
1 polymer ?
#
loop_
_entity_poly.entity_id
_entity_poly.type
_entity_poly.pdbx_seq_one_letter_code
_entity_poly.pdbx_strand_id
1 'polypeptide(L)'
;MTETEKKLAAIQQQLRLVDEQQETNERDRRIFERNEQNYHEFRFRQEVLFKRLDQFWYRDREMNAFLDNHYQDLRHMDQRVIHDLEEQTDQLQKSKRQLADKEDECLHQRLALSREVQ
;
A
#
# COMPACT_ATOMS: atom_id res chain seq x y z
N MET A 1 8.72 -42.75 4.12
CA MET A 1 8.75 -41.57 3.24
C MET A 1 10.04 -41.56 2.45
N THR A 2 9.94 -41.56 1.13
CA THR A 2 11.09 -41.33 0.24
C THR A 2 11.57 -39.89 0.38
N GLU A 3 12.81 -39.62 -0.02
CA GLU A 3 13.36 -38.27 0.04
C GLU A 3 12.57 -37.28 -0.83
N THR A 4 12.00 -37.75 -1.94
CA THR A 4 11.17 -36.95 -2.83
C THR A 4 9.82 -36.60 -2.24
N GLU A 5 9.18 -37.51 -1.49
CA GLU A 5 7.96 -37.21 -0.74
C GLU A 5 8.18 -36.12 0.32
N LYS A 6 9.36 -36.13 0.98
CA LYS A 6 9.72 -35.08 1.95
C LYS A 6 9.89 -33.73 1.26
N LYS A 7 10.54 -33.69 0.09
CA LYS A 7 10.71 -32.45 -0.71
C LYS A 7 9.37 -31.91 -1.21
N LEU A 8 8.49 -32.77 -1.72
CA LEU A 8 7.14 -32.37 -2.14
C LEU A 8 6.31 -31.82 -0.97
N ALA A 9 6.36 -32.46 0.21
CA ALA A 9 5.67 -31.97 1.40
C ALA A 9 6.20 -30.58 1.84
N ALA A 10 7.51 -30.35 1.76
CA ALA A 10 8.11 -29.06 2.07
C ALA A 10 7.65 -27.95 1.10
N ILE A 11 7.62 -28.23 -0.21
CA ILE A 11 7.11 -27.28 -1.22
C ILE A 11 5.63 -26.99 -1.00
N GLN A 12 4.83 -28.01 -0.67
CA GLN A 12 3.41 -27.83 -0.36
C GLN A 12 3.20 -26.96 0.89
N GLN A 13 4.11 -27.04 1.87
CA GLN A 13 4.09 -26.15 3.03
C GLN A 13 4.47 -24.71 2.63
N GLN A 14 5.50 -24.53 1.79
CA GLN A 14 5.90 -23.21 1.30
C GLN A 14 4.79 -22.53 0.48
N LEU A 15 4.12 -23.26 -0.40
CA LEU A 15 2.98 -22.75 -1.17
C LEU A 15 1.88 -22.23 -0.24
N ARG A 16 1.50 -23.00 0.79
CA ARG A 16 0.51 -22.56 1.78
C ARG A 16 0.91 -21.26 2.49
N LEU A 17 2.19 -21.12 2.85
CA LEU A 17 2.68 -19.89 3.49
C LEU A 17 2.66 -18.70 2.52
N VAL A 18 2.96 -18.94 1.23
CA VAL A 18 2.86 -17.90 0.20
C VAL A 18 1.40 -17.47 0.02
N ASP A 19 0.46 -18.41 -0.04
CA ASP A 19 -0.98 -18.15 -0.14
C ASP A 19 -1.47 -17.28 1.03
N GLU A 20 -1.16 -17.67 2.27
CA GLU A 20 -1.52 -16.89 3.48
C GLU A 20 -0.94 -15.46 3.44
N GLN A 21 0.28 -15.32 2.94
CA GLN A 21 0.96 -14.04 2.85
C GLN A 21 0.40 -13.17 1.71
N GLN A 22 -0.04 -13.77 0.61
CA GLN A 22 -0.76 -13.09 -0.48
C GLN A 22 -2.12 -12.59 0.01
N GLU A 23 -2.90 -13.41 0.71
CA GLU A 23 -4.18 -12.99 1.30
C GLU A 23 -4.00 -11.81 2.25
N THR A 24 -2.97 -11.86 3.10
CA THR A 24 -2.62 -10.77 4.00
C THR A 24 -2.26 -9.50 3.23
N ASN A 25 -1.39 -9.61 2.22
CA ASN A 25 -1.00 -8.47 1.39
C ASN A 25 -2.20 -7.84 0.66
N GLU A 26 -3.12 -8.64 0.14
CA GLU A 26 -4.34 -8.14 -0.49
C GLU A 26 -5.26 -7.43 0.48
N ARG A 27 -5.40 -7.96 1.69
CA ARG A 27 -6.19 -7.34 2.75
C ARG A 27 -5.61 -5.98 3.13
N ASP A 28 -4.30 -5.92 3.38
CA ASP A 28 -3.61 -4.70 3.74
C ASP A 28 -3.73 -3.66 2.64
N ARG A 29 -3.60 -4.09 1.37
CA ARG A 29 -3.79 -3.21 0.21
C ARG A 29 -5.20 -2.63 0.14
N ARG A 30 -6.25 -3.43 0.37
CA ARG A 30 -7.64 -2.94 0.39
C ARG A 30 -7.89 -1.94 1.51
N ILE A 31 -7.30 -2.19 2.69
CA ILE A 31 -7.39 -1.25 3.83
C ILE A 31 -6.67 0.05 3.50
N PHE A 32 -5.48 -0.05 2.92
CA PHE A 32 -4.67 1.09 2.51
C PHE A 32 -5.39 1.94 1.44
N GLU A 33 -5.87 1.34 0.36
CA GLU A 33 -6.61 2.02 -0.72
C GLU A 33 -7.82 2.80 -0.17
N ARG A 34 -8.53 2.23 0.81
CA ARG A 34 -9.64 2.91 1.48
C ARG A 34 -9.18 4.11 2.31
N ASN A 35 -8.06 3.97 3.03
CA ASN A 35 -7.52 5.06 3.84
C ASN A 35 -6.99 6.20 2.96
N GLU A 36 -6.33 5.88 1.85
CA GLU A 36 -5.88 6.83 0.84
C GLU A 36 -7.07 7.62 0.26
N GLN A 37 -8.15 6.92 -0.12
CA GLN A 37 -9.37 7.57 -0.61
C GLN A 37 -9.97 8.53 0.43
N ASN A 38 -10.06 8.09 1.69
CA ASN A 38 -10.56 8.94 2.78
C ASN A 38 -9.68 10.18 2.97
N TYR A 39 -8.36 10.03 2.86
CA TYR A 39 -7.43 11.16 2.97
C TYR A 39 -7.62 12.15 1.82
N HIS A 40 -7.75 11.68 0.58
CA HIS A 40 -8.03 12.56 -0.56
C HIS A 40 -9.35 13.31 -0.41
N GLU A 41 -10.38 12.66 0.10
CA GLU A 41 -11.66 13.33 0.39
C GLU A 41 -11.52 14.39 1.49
N PHE A 42 -10.82 14.06 2.58
CA PHE A 42 -10.52 15.00 3.66
C PHE A 42 -9.77 16.23 3.14
N ARG A 43 -8.69 16.00 2.37
CA ARG A 43 -7.88 17.06 1.77
C ARG A 43 -8.70 17.95 0.83
N PHE A 44 -9.55 17.37 0.00
CA PHE A 44 -10.44 18.14 -0.86
C PHE A 44 -11.38 19.06 -0.06
N ARG A 45 -12.02 18.53 0.99
CA ARG A 45 -12.89 19.32 1.87
C ARG A 45 -12.11 20.44 2.56
N GLN A 46 -10.89 20.15 2.97
CA GLN A 46 -10.00 21.12 3.59
C GLN A 46 -9.60 22.25 2.63
N GLU A 47 -9.22 21.94 1.38
CA GLU A 47 -8.94 22.96 0.37
C GLU A 47 -10.14 23.87 0.11
N VAL A 48 -11.35 23.29 0.04
CA VAL A 48 -12.59 24.07 -0.11
C VAL A 48 -12.82 24.99 1.09
N LEU A 49 -12.55 24.52 2.31
CA LEU A 49 -12.67 25.34 3.52
C LEU A 49 -11.71 26.53 3.50
N PHE A 50 -10.43 26.30 3.19
CA PHE A 50 -9.43 27.37 3.11
C PHE A 50 -9.78 28.41 2.06
N LYS A 51 -10.25 27.98 0.88
CA LYS A 51 -10.75 28.92 -0.16
C LYS A 51 -11.90 29.78 0.34
N ARG A 52 -12.84 29.22 1.12
CA ARG A 52 -13.95 29.98 1.70
C ARG A 52 -13.48 30.97 2.77
N LEU A 53 -12.55 30.55 3.62
CA LEU A 53 -11.97 31.43 4.66
C LEU A 53 -11.21 32.59 4.02
N ASP A 54 -10.39 32.33 3.01
CA ASP A 54 -9.69 33.36 2.24
C ASP A 54 -10.67 34.36 1.61
N GLN A 55 -11.72 33.87 0.93
CA GLN A 55 -12.77 34.71 0.37
C GLN A 55 -13.53 35.55 1.40
N PHE A 56 -13.69 35.05 2.62
CA PHE A 56 -14.40 35.78 3.68
C PHE A 56 -13.50 36.87 4.31
N TRP A 57 -12.23 36.55 4.54
CA TRP A 57 -11.29 37.41 5.25
C TRP A 57 -10.38 38.24 4.33
N TYR A 58 -10.56 38.22 3.01
CA TYR A 58 -9.64 38.87 2.04
C TYR A 58 -9.34 40.35 2.27
N ARG A 59 -10.25 41.09 2.94
CA ARG A 59 -10.05 42.51 3.26
C ARG A 59 -9.34 42.74 4.59
N ASP A 60 -9.29 41.72 5.43
CA ASP A 60 -8.60 41.75 6.71
C ASP A 60 -7.17 41.23 6.51
N ARG A 61 -6.21 42.14 6.49
CA ARG A 61 -4.81 41.83 6.19
C ARG A 61 -4.17 40.92 7.26
N GLU A 62 -4.57 41.05 8.52
CA GLU A 62 -4.02 40.24 9.60
C GLU A 62 -4.56 38.81 9.51
N MET A 63 -5.88 38.68 9.33
CA MET A 63 -6.51 37.37 9.14
C MET A 63 -6.06 36.68 7.85
N ASN A 64 -5.87 37.42 6.76
CA ASN A 64 -5.38 36.85 5.52
C ASN A 64 -3.94 36.30 5.68
N ALA A 65 -3.04 37.07 6.30
CA ALA A 65 -1.68 36.59 6.59
C ALA A 65 -1.66 35.39 7.55
N PHE A 66 -2.56 35.35 8.53
CA PHE A 66 -2.74 34.20 9.42
C PHE A 66 -3.16 32.94 8.64
N LEU A 67 -4.16 33.06 7.77
CA LEU A 67 -4.65 31.95 6.94
C LEU A 67 -3.58 31.45 5.97
N ASP A 68 -2.82 32.35 5.34
CA ASP A 68 -1.73 32.01 4.43
C ASP A 68 -0.65 31.16 5.11
N ASN A 69 -0.22 31.57 6.31
CA ASN A 69 0.78 30.81 7.07
C ASN A 69 0.27 29.40 7.42
N HIS A 70 -0.95 29.28 7.92
CA HIS A 70 -1.54 27.98 8.25
C HIS A 70 -1.79 27.11 7.02
N TYR A 71 -2.14 27.72 5.89
CA TYR A 71 -2.28 26.99 4.63
C TYR A 71 -0.92 26.50 4.11
N GLN A 72 0.16 27.26 4.30
CA GLN A 72 1.51 26.81 4.00
C GLN A 72 1.94 25.63 4.88
N ASP A 73 1.76 25.73 6.20
CA ASP A 73 2.07 24.64 7.14
C ASP A 73 1.31 23.37 6.77
N LEU A 74 0.03 23.51 6.47
CA LEU A 74 -0.79 22.41 6.03
C LEU A 74 -0.27 21.76 4.74
N ARG A 75 0.06 22.55 3.72
CA ARG A 75 0.61 22.01 2.46
C ARG A 75 1.90 21.24 2.69
N HIS A 76 2.74 21.68 3.63
CA HIS A 76 3.94 20.94 4.01
C HIS A 76 3.62 19.62 4.71
N MET A 77 2.58 19.57 5.54
CA MET A 77 2.11 18.31 6.13
C MET A 77 1.54 17.39 5.05
N ASP A 78 0.71 17.91 4.15
CA ASP A 78 0.13 17.15 3.04
C ASP A 78 1.19 16.52 2.15
N GLN A 79 2.27 17.26 1.82
CA GLN A 79 3.38 16.72 1.05
C GLN A 79 4.02 15.49 1.70
N ARG A 80 4.18 15.50 3.03
CA ARG A 80 4.70 14.32 3.75
C ARG A 80 3.73 13.16 3.70
N VAL A 81 2.43 13.42 3.93
CA VAL A 81 1.41 12.36 3.88
C VAL A 81 1.34 11.74 2.48
N ILE A 82 1.38 12.54 1.42
CA ILE A 82 1.39 12.03 0.03
C ILE A 82 2.61 11.15 -0.21
N HIS A 83 3.80 11.60 0.20
CA HIS A 83 5.02 10.81 0.07
C HIS A 83 4.90 9.47 0.81
N ASP A 84 4.37 9.47 2.03
CA ASP A 84 4.19 8.25 2.82
C ASP A 84 3.17 7.30 2.17
N LEU A 85 2.12 7.83 1.54
CA LEU A 85 1.14 7.05 0.78
C LEU A 85 1.76 6.42 -0.48
N GLU A 86 2.55 7.18 -1.23
CA GLU A 86 3.29 6.70 -2.40
C GLU A 86 4.26 5.58 -1.99
N GLU A 87 5.02 5.78 -0.92
CA GLU A 87 5.96 4.78 -0.40
C GLU A 87 5.25 3.48 0.02
N GLN A 88 4.14 3.57 0.77
CA GLN A 88 3.37 2.39 1.17
C GLN A 88 2.77 1.65 -0.02
N THR A 89 2.30 2.39 -1.03
CA THR A 89 1.79 1.82 -2.28
C THR A 89 2.88 1.00 -2.98
N ASP A 90 4.08 1.55 -3.12
CA ASP A 90 5.21 0.88 -3.75
C ASP A 90 5.64 -0.36 -2.96
N GLN A 91 5.66 -0.28 -1.63
CA GLN A 91 5.98 -1.42 -0.76
C GLN A 91 4.97 -2.56 -0.93
N LEU A 92 3.66 -2.26 -0.93
CA LEU A 92 2.61 -3.26 -1.12
C LEU A 92 2.68 -3.91 -2.50
N GLN A 93 2.92 -3.11 -3.56
CA GLN A 93 3.09 -3.63 -4.92
C GLN A 93 4.33 -4.51 -5.06
N LYS A 94 5.44 -4.10 -4.46
CA LYS A 94 6.68 -4.89 -4.45
C LYS A 94 6.48 -6.22 -3.72
N SER A 95 5.83 -6.20 -2.56
CA SER A 95 5.49 -7.41 -1.82
C SER A 95 4.63 -8.35 -2.65
N LYS A 96 3.59 -7.83 -3.33
CA LYS A 96 2.75 -8.63 -4.23
C LYS A 96 3.58 -9.34 -5.31
N ARG A 97 4.47 -8.61 -5.99
CA ARG A 97 5.34 -9.18 -7.04
C ARG A 97 6.26 -10.26 -6.48
N GLN A 98 6.90 -9.99 -5.35
CA GLN A 98 7.78 -10.96 -4.68
C GLN A 98 7.05 -12.24 -4.26
N LEU A 99 5.78 -12.14 -3.86
CA LEU A 99 4.98 -13.31 -3.51
C LEU A 99 4.57 -14.12 -4.75
N ALA A 100 4.24 -13.44 -5.86
CA ALA A 100 3.99 -14.12 -7.13
C ALA A 100 5.23 -14.86 -7.65
N ASP A 101 6.41 -14.21 -7.62
CA ASP A 101 7.66 -14.82 -8.04
C ASP A 101 7.99 -16.08 -7.20
N LYS A 102 7.73 -16.03 -5.89
CA LYS A 102 7.91 -17.18 -4.98
C LYS A 102 6.93 -18.31 -5.25
N GLU A 103 5.68 -17.98 -5.55
CA GLU A 103 4.67 -18.97 -5.93
C GLU A 103 5.10 -19.70 -7.20
N ASP A 104 5.48 -18.96 -8.24
CA ASP A 104 5.94 -19.49 -9.52
C ASP A 104 7.17 -20.39 -9.32
N GLU A 105 8.15 -19.96 -8.52
CA GLU A 105 9.32 -20.78 -8.20
C GLU A 105 8.92 -22.11 -7.52
N CYS A 106 8.03 -22.06 -6.52
CA CYS A 106 7.55 -23.26 -5.84
C CYS A 106 6.80 -24.21 -6.79
N LEU A 107 5.97 -23.66 -7.69
CA LEU A 107 5.24 -24.44 -8.68
C LEU A 107 6.18 -25.10 -9.69
N HIS A 108 7.21 -24.39 -10.14
CA HIS A 108 8.24 -24.94 -11.02
C HIS A 108 9.03 -26.07 -10.34
N GLN A 109 9.45 -25.88 -9.09
CA GLN A 109 10.14 -26.92 -8.31
C GLN A 109 9.27 -28.16 -8.12
N ARG A 110 7.97 -27.97 -7.81
CA ARG A 110 7.01 -29.07 -7.67
C ARG A 110 6.88 -29.87 -8.96
N LEU A 111 6.74 -29.19 -10.09
CA LEU A 111 6.64 -29.80 -11.42
C LEU A 111 7.91 -30.60 -11.79
N ALA A 112 9.10 -30.06 -11.50
CA ALA A 112 10.35 -30.75 -11.75
C ALA A 112 10.44 -32.06 -10.94
N LEU A 113 10.14 -32.00 -9.64
CA LEU A 113 10.15 -33.18 -8.78
C LEU A 113 9.09 -34.22 -9.18
N SER A 114 7.90 -33.80 -9.61
CA SER A 114 6.89 -34.74 -10.10
C SER A 114 7.31 -35.48 -11.36
N ARG A 115 8.17 -34.88 -12.20
CA ARG A 115 8.74 -35.52 -13.40
C ARG A 115 9.89 -36.47 -13.07
N GLU A 116 10.62 -36.23 -11.98
CA GLU A 116 11.70 -37.13 -11.51
C GLU A 116 11.18 -38.36 -10.77
N VAL A 117 9.92 -38.33 -10.28
CA VAL A 117 9.26 -39.45 -9.61
C VAL A 117 8.53 -40.38 -10.58
N GLN A 118 8.25 -39.92 -11.80
CA GLN A 118 7.70 -40.72 -12.90
C GLN A 118 8.78 -41.57 -13.57
#